data_AF-A0A5N5W3V8-F1
#
_entry.id   AF-A0A5N5W3V8-F1
#
_cell.length_a   1.000
_cell.length_b   1.000
_cell.length_c   1.000
_cell.angle_alpha   90.00
_cell.angle_beta   90.00
_cell.angle_gamma   90.00
#
_symmetry.space_group_name_H-M   'P 1'
#
loop_
_entity.id
_entity.type
_entity.pdbx_description
1 polymer ?
#
loop_
_entity_poly.entity_id
_entity_poly.type
_entity_poly.pdbx_seq_one_letter_code
_entity_poly.pdbx_strand_id
1 'polypeptide(L)'
;MANYAVSASKLTENTSVFIRGKLAFAVLARVIEGEELTASDQRKVKNGMSPVGRPHTTATITNAEVQFADPSNPTIEETFVSERRYNSTMRPETSPNYSIDSKGSKLPIILIPSAAGDGTYDRDETGRELAQGLDVTLVLRVYKPKDFNNRGLALDQVIVHEAPRYHKAFGVDQAALAARGIVLNGTPRPVQAAPASAAPATALPVATEVEDGLSFPAPQPVSAPVAVASQVPVQTASATVADAPTSAAAPALDQKETLEQKLARLEAENASLKDAGSAVGAPAATDPGNGSGPAQQAGITYQS
;
A
#
# COMPACT_ATOMS: atom_id res chain seq x y z
N MET A 1 -10.47 11.65 21.47
CA MET A 1 -11.11 11.38 20.16
C MET A 1 -11.50 12.71 19.55
N ALA A 2 -11.24 12.92 18.26
CA ALA A 2 -11.78 14.10 17.58
C ALA A 2 -13.30 13.95 17.49
N ASN A 3 -14.03 14.92 18.03
CA ASN A 3 -15.49 14.97 17.92
C ASN A 3 -15.83 15.60 16.57
N TYR A 4 -16.23 14.77 15.61
CA TYR A 4 -16.72 15.22 14.31
C TYR A 4 -18.21 15.58 14.45
N ALA A 5 -18.63 16.77 14.00
CA ALA A 5 -20.03 17.17 14.05
C ALA A 5 -20.84 16.46 12.96
N VAL A 6 -20.19 16.11 11.84
CA VAL A 6 -20.85 15.43 10.72
C VAL A 6 -20.60 13.92 10.72
N SER A 7 -21.69 13.17 10.83
CA SER A 7 -21.70 11.71 10.68
C SER A 7 -21.60 11.29 9.21
N ALA A 8 -20.82 10.24 8.94
CA ALA A 8 -20.69 9.64 7.60
C ALA A 8 -22.00 9.06 7.05
N SER A 9 -22.97 8.76 7.91
CA SER A 9 -24.29 8.27 7.48
C SER A 9 -25.21 9.36 6.91
N LYS A 10 -24.86 10.64 7.09
CA LYS A 10 -25.66 11.79 6.62
C LYS A 10 -25.24 12.34 5.26
N LEU A 11 -24.15 11.81 4.68
CA LEU A 11 -23.64 12.30 3.40
C LEU A 11 -24.55 11.90 2.24
N THR A 12 -24.67 12.81 1.29
CA THR A 12 -25.43 12.66 0.05
C THR A 12 -24.58 11.97 -0.99
N GLU A 13 -25.06 10.85 -1.52
CA GLU A 13 -24.34 10.04 -2.51
C GLU A 13 -24.14 10.81 -3.83
N ASN A 14 -23.04 10.52 -4.53
CA ASN A 14 -22.66 11.12 -5.82
C ASN A 14 -22.41 12.63 -5.81
N THR A 15 -22.32 13.24 -4.63
CA THR A 15 -21.77 14.59 -4.49
C THR A 15 -20.25 14.56 -4.54
N SER A 16 -19.66 15.68 -4.95
CA SER A 16 -18.21 15.86 -5.03
C SER A 16 -17.76 16.95 -4.08
N VAL A 17 -16.63 16.73 -3.41
CA VAL A 17 -15.97 17.70 -2.54
C VAL A 17 -14.55 17.91 -3.05
N PHE A 18 -14.11 19.17 -3.07
CA PHE A 18 -12.82 19.58 -3.58
C PHE A 18 -11.92 19.96 -2.41
N ILE A 19 -10.73 19.39 -2.35
CA ILE A 19 -9.73 19.75 -1.33
C ILE A 19 -8.37 19.99 -1.99
N ARG A 20 -7.84 21.21 -1.83
CA ARG A 20 -6.60 21.68 -2.44
C ARG A 20 -5.45 21.63 -1.45
N GLY A 21 -4.25 21.36 -1.92
CA GLY A 21 -3.03 21.43 -1.13
C GLY A 21 -1.79 21.05 -1.91
N LYS A 22 -0.67 20.95 -1.21
CA LYS A 22 0.60 20.48 -1.80
C LYS A 22 0.73 18.97 -1.65
N LEU A 23 0.91 18.27 -2.77
CA LEU A 23 1.03 16.82 -2.80
C LEU A 23 2.27 16.34 -2.04
N ALA A 24 2.10 15.62 -0.94
CA ALA A 24 3.19 15.12 -0.11
C ALA A 24 3.55 13.67 -0.44
N PHE A 25 2.55 12.84 -0.74
CA PHE A 25 2.74 11.45 -1.14
C PHE A 25 1.55 11.00 -1.99
N ALA A 26 1.81 10.21 -3.03
CA ALA A 26 0.75 9.69 -3.87
C ALA A 26 1.16 8.38 -4.55
N VAL A 27 0.19 7.49 -4.69
CA VAL A 27 0.19 6.36 -5.62
C VAL A 27 -1.16 6.39 -6.33
N LEU A 28 -1.16 6.97 -7.53
CA LEU A 28 -2.34 7.34 -8.31
C LEU A 28 -2.38 6.63 -9.67
N ALA A 29 -1.21 6.34 -10.26
CA ALA A 29 -1.09 5.74 -11.58
C ALA A 29 -1.17 4.20 -11.54
N ARG A 30 -1.19 3.61 -10.34
CA ARG A 30 -1.35 2.17 -10.12
C ARG A 30 -2.01 1.89 -8.77
N VAL A 31 -2.48 0.66 -8.59
CA VAL A 31 -3.07 0.20 -7.33
C VAL A 31 -1.98 -0.41 -6.44
N ILE A 32 -2.05 -0.16 -5.14
CA ILE A 32 -1.24 -0.83 -4.12
C ILE A 32 -1.90 -2.17 -3.81
N GLU A 33 -1.25 -3.28 -4.21
CA GLU A 33 -1.76 -4.64 -4.04
C GLU A 33 -0.63 -5.66 -3.81
N GLY A 34 -0.98 -6.92 -3.56
CA GLY A 34 -0.01 -8.02 -3.37
C GLY A 34 0.98 -7.76 -2.23
N GLU A 35 2.26 -8.03 -2.48
CA GLU A 35 3.35 -7.85 -1.51
C GLU A 35 3.48 -6.41 -1.03
N GLU A 36 3.23 -5.43 -1.90
CA GLU A 36 3.31 -4.02 -1.54
C GLU A 36 2.21 -3.62 -0.56
N LEU A 37 0.99 -4.15 -0.73
CA LEU A 37 -0.10 -3.96 0.21
C LEU A 37 0.26 -4.55 1.57
N THR A 38 0.80 -5.78 1.61
CA THR A 38 1.26 -6.40 2.86
C THR A 38 2.33 -5.55 3.56
N ALA A 39 3.33 -5.05 2.82
CA ALA A 39 4.37 -4.20 3.37
C ALA A 39 3.85 -2.82 3.83
N SER A 40 2.86 -2.27 3.13
CA SER A 40 2.18 -1.02 3.52
C SER A 40 1.37 -1.19 4.81
N ASP A 41 0.57 -2.26 4.88
CA ASP A 41 -0.26 -2.57 6.06
C ASP A 41 0.58 -2.88 7.29
N GLN A 42 1.67 -3.63 7.16
CA GLN A 42 2.63 -3.86 8.26
C GLN A 42 3.24 -2.55 8.78
N ARG A 43 3.58 -1.62 7.88
CA ARG A 43 4.08 -0.29 8.26
C ARG A 43 3.01 0.51 9.01
N LYS A 44 1.76 0.49 8.55
CA LYS A 44 0.64 1.17 9.24
C LYS A 44 0.44 0.60 10.65
N VAL A 45 0.38 -0.72 10.80
CA VAL A 45 0.22 -1.38 12.10
C VAL A 45 1.38 -1.05 13.04
N LYS A 46 2.64 -1.08 12.55
CA LYS A 46 3.82 -0.69 13.34
C LYS A 46 3.74 0.75 13.84
N ASN A 47 3.12 1.64 13.06
CA ASN A 47 2.91 3.04 13.41
C ASN A 47 1.61 3.26 14.22
N GLY A 48 0.95 2.20 14.70
CA GLY A 48 -0.29 2.29 15.47
C GLY A 48 -1.53 2.70 14.64
N MET A 49 -1.45 2.60 13.31
CA MET A 49 -2.54 2.90 12.38
C MET A 49 -3.26 1.63 11.94
N SER A 50 -4.54 1.74 11.59
CA SER A 50 -5.29 0.63 11.01
C SER A 50 -4.78 0.30 9.59
N PRO A 51 -4.61 -1.00 9.27
CA PRO A 51 -4.28 -1.41 7.91
C PRO A 51 -5.44 -1.09 6.95
N VAL A 52 -5.14 -0.90 5.67
CA VAL A 52 -6.16 -0.65 4.64
C VAL A 52 -6.80 -1.97 4.20
N GLY A 53 -5.99 -3.03 4.10
CA GLY A 53 -6.41 -4.42 3.92
C GLY A 53 -7.02 -4.74 2.55
N ARG A 54 -7.05 -3.79 1.62
CA ARG A 54 -7.61 -3.97 0.27
C ARG A 54 -6.79 -3.20 -0.76
N PRO A 55 -6.81 -3.63 -2.03
CA PRO A 55 -6.23 -2.85 -3.12
C PRO A 55 -6.78 -1.42 -3.15
N HIS A 56 -5.87 -0.44 -3.19
CA HIS A 56 -6.23 0.97 -3.14
C HIS A 56 -5.20 1.86 -3.84
N THR A 57 -5.63 3.06 -4.22
CA THR A 57 -4.74 4.20 -4.47
C THR A 57 -4.67 5.06 -3.22
N THR A 58 -3.64 5.90 -3.11
CA THR A 58 -3.47 6.77 -1.95
C THR A 58 -2.99 8.14 -2.37
N ALA A 59 -3.49 9.17 -1.68
CA ALA A 59 -3.05 10.55 -1.86
C ALA A 59 -2.96 11.22 -0.50
N THR A 60 -1.89 11.98 -0.28
CA THR A 60 -1.72 12.84 0.89
C THR A 60 -1.32 14.22 0.42
N ILE A 61 -2.09 15.22 0.86
CA ILE A 61 -1.81 16.63 0.65
C ILE A 61 -1.53 17.32 1.98
N THR A 62 -0.66 18.32 1.92
CA THR A 62 -0.30 19.24 2.99
C THR A 62 -0.88 20.62 2.72
N ASN A 63 -0.99 21.46 3.75
CA ASN A 63 -1.69 22.75 3.67
C ASN A 63 -3.08 22.59 3.05
N ALA A 64 -3.79 21.55 3.48
CA ALA A 64 -5.02 21.06 2.89
C ALA A 64 -6.19 22.00 3.21
N GLU A 65 -6.83 22.54 2.18
CA GLU A 65 -7.95 23.46 2.30
C GLU A 65 -9.13 22.95 1.48
N VAL A 66 -10.30 22.86 2.10
CA VAL A 66 -11.54 22.50 1.40
C VAL A 66 -11.99 23.72 0.60
N GLN A 67 -12.25 23.52 -0.69
CA GLN A 67 -12.79 24.57 -1.55
C GLN A 67 -14.31 24.57 -1.41
N PHE A 68 -14.82 25.46 -0.56
CA PHE A 68 -16.25 25.64 -0.37
C PHE A 68 -16.87 26.35 -1.58
N ALA A 69 -17.96 25.80 -2.11
CA ALA A 69 -18.73 26.47 -3.16
C ALA A 69 -19.37 27.77 -2.66
N ASP A 70 -19.90 27.76 -1.43
CA ASP A 70 -20.34 28.94 -0.68
C ASP A 70 -19.75 28.89 0.74
N PRO A 71 -18.69 29.68 1.03
CA PRO A 71 -18.07 29.72 2.36
C PRO A 71 -19.02 30.15 3.49
N SER A 72 -20.11 30.85 3.18
CA SER A 72 -21.09 31.29 4.18
C SER A 72 -22.06 30.18 4.56
N ASN A 73 -22.26 29.20 3.66
CA ASN A 73 -23.20 28.09 3.83
C ASN A 73 -22.54 26.78 3.37
N PRO A 74 -21.52 26.28 4.10
CA PRO A 74 -20.84 25.06 3.72
C PRO A 74 -21.79 23.86 3.73
N THR A 75 -21.66 23.01 2.73
CA THR A 75 -22.41 21.75 2.67
C THR A 75 -21.98 20.79 3.77
N ILE A 76 -22.82 19.78 4.04
CA ILE A 76 -22.53 18.74 5.02
C ILE A 76 -21.27 17.96 4.61
N GLU A 77 -21.09 17.74 3.31
CA GLU A 77 -19.97 17.01 2.72
C GLU A 77 -18.67 17.80 2.79
N GLU A 78 -18.69 19.10 2.47
CA GLU A 78 -17.51 19.98 2.62
C GLU A 78 -17.09 20.09 4.10
N THR A 79 -18.07 20.22 5.00
CA THR A 79 -17.82 20.22 6.46
C THR A 79 -17.23 18.89 6.92
N PHE A 80 -17.78 17.77 6.45
CA PHE A 80 -17.29 16.42 6.77
C PHE A 80 -15.82 16.20 6.39
N VAL A 81 -15.41 16.71 5.22
CA VAL A 81 -14.02 16.64 4.75
C VAL A 81 -13.15 17.63 5.54
N SER A 82 -13.64 18.84 5.78
CA SER A 82 -12.93 19.88 6.53
C SER A 82 -12.54 19.41 7.94
N GLU A 83 -13.47 18.74 8.62
CA GLU A 83 -13.30 18.15 9.96
C GLU A 83 -12.29 17.00 9.99
N ARG A 84 -12.06 16.29 8.88
CA ARG A 84 -11.17 15.12 8.79
C ARG A 84 -9.74 15.45 8.41
N ARG A 85 -9.45 16.72 8.18
CA ARG A 85 -8.08 17.19 8.09
C ARG A 85 -7.41 17.02 9.45
N TYR A 86 -6.12 16.72 9.43
CA TYR A 86 -5.35 16.43 10.65
C TYR A 86 -4.10 17.30 10.70
N ASN A 87 -3.70 17.69 11.92
CA ASN A 87 -2.43 18.38 12.12
C ASN A 87 -1.33 17.34 12.37
N SER A 88 -0.22 17.49 11.68
CA SER A 88 0.97 16.67 11.89
C SER A 88 1.75 17.19 13.10
N THR A 89 2.01 16.34 14.08
CA THR A 89 2.87 16.68 15.22
C THR A 89 4.34 16.79 14.83
N MET A 90 4.77 16.04 13.82
CA MET A 90 6.16 16.06 13.33
C MET A 90 6.46 17.20 12.37
N ARG A 91 5.43 17.69 11.67
CA ARG A 91 5.52 18.77 10.66
C ARG A 91 4.35 19.74 10.83
N PRO A 92 4.31 20.50 11.92
CA PRO A 92 3.24 21.46 12.17
C PRO A 92 3.17 22.56 11.10
N GLU A 93 4.31 22.89 10.48
CA GLU A 93 4.43 23.92 9.44
C GLU A 93 3.71 23.61 8.13
N THR A 94 3.43 22.32 7.87
CA THR A 94 2.70 21.88 6.67
C THR A 94 1.23 21.57 6.95
N SER A 95 0.76 21.80 8.19
CA SER A 95 -0.60 21.47 8.62
C SER A 95 -1.59 22.58 8.25
N PRO A 96 -2.88 22.26 8.04
CA PRO A 96 -3.49 20.93 8.15
C PRO A 96 -3.18 20.01 6.97
N ASN A 97 -3.20 18.71 7.19
CA ASN A 97 -2.99 17.67 6.18
C ASN A 97 -4.28 16.91 5.90
N TYR A 98 -4.34 16.26 4.74
CA TYR A 98 -5.42 15.34 4.39
C TYR A 98 -4.86 14.14 3.64
N SER A 99 -5.27 12.94 4.06
CA SER A 99 -4.90 11.68 3.43
C SER A 99 -6.14 10.88 3.10
N ILE A 100 -6.15 10.25 1.92
CA ILE A 100 -7.21 9.35 1.50
C ILE A 100 -6.61 8.09 0.89
N ASP A 101 -7.17 6.95 1.32
CA ASP A 101 -6.95 5.64 0.68
C ASP A 101 -8.23 5.27 -0.07
N SER A 102 -8.21 5.39 -1.40
CA SER A 102 -9.35 5.10 -2.26
C SER A 102 -9.33 3.62 -2.64
N LYS A 103 -10.21 2.83 -2.01
CA LYS A 103 -10.28 1.37 -2.20
C LYS A 103 -10.96 1.03 -3.52
N GLY A 104 -10.42 0.04 -4.22
CA GLY A 104 -10.95 -0.46 -5.49
C GLY A 104 -9.90 -0.49 -6.59
N SER A 105 -10.32 -0.92 -7.78
CA SER A 105 -9.45 -1.08 -8.95
C SER A 105 -9.48 0.13 -9.90
N LYS A 106 -10.40 1.09 -9.69
CA LYS A 106 -10.50 2.28 -10.54
C LYS A 106 -9.46 3.31 -10.12
N LEU A 107 -8.54 3.63 -11.02
CA LEU A 107 -7.60 4.72 -10.83
C LEU A 107 -8.31 6.08 -10.96
N PRO A 108 -7.89 7.10 -10.19
CA PRO A 108 -8.40 8.45 -10.36
C PRO A 108 -7.98 9.03 -11.73
N ILE A 109 -8.82 9.90 -12.27
CA ILE A 109 -8.46 10.67 -13.48
C ILE A 109 -7.52 11.79 -13.06
N ILE A 110 -6.35 11.86 -13.67
CA ILE A 110 -5.40 12.96 -13.45
C ILE A 110 -5.62 14.00 -14.54
N LEU A 111 -5.86 15.25 -14.14
CA LEU A 111 -6.07 16.40 -15.00
C LEU A 111 -4.87 17.34 -14.85
N ILE A 112 -4.22 17.69 -15.95
CA ILE A 112 -3.06 18.58 -16.02
C ILE A 112 -3.39 19.81 -16.85
N PRO A 113 -2.75 20.97 -16.62
CA PRO A 113 -3.00 22.16 -17.43
C PRO A 113 -2.71 21.88 -18.90
N SER A 114 -3.62 22.28 -19.80
CA SER A 114 -3.43 22.06 -21.22
C SER A 114 -2.21 22.81 -21.75
N ALA A 115 -1.52 22.21 -22.72
CA ALA A 115 -0.41 22.85 -23.41
C ALA A 115 -0.82 24.14 -24.16
N ALA A 116 -2.12 24.31 -24.44
CA ALA A 116 -2.66 25.53 -25.04
C ALA A 116 -2.55 26.76 -24.12
N GLY A 117 -2.45 26.57 -22.80
CA GLY A 117 -2.31 27.64 -21.83
C GLY A 117 -3.55 28.54 -21.69
N ASP A 118 -4.71 28.08 -22.16
CA ASP A 118 -6.00 28.79 -22.17
C ASP A 118 -6.81 28.58 -20.87
N GLY A 119 -6.21 27.95 -19.86
CA GLY A 119 -6.87 27.61 -18.60
C GLY A 119 -7.69 26.32 -18.65
N THR A 120 -7.68 25.59 -19.77
CA THR A 120 -8.28 24.26 -19.86
C THR A 120 -7.35 23.18 -19.30
N TYR A 121 -7.90 21.99 -19.08
CA TYR A 121 -7.19 20.84 -18.53
C TYR A 121 -7.33 19.63 -19.45
N ASP A 122 -6.21 18.94 -19.66
CA ASP A 122 -6.14 17.69 -20.40
C ASP A 122 -6.00 16.52 -19.43
N ARG A 123 -6.45 15.33 -19.85
CA ARG A 123 -6.18 14.10 -19.11
C ARG A 123 -4.72 13.71 -19.26
N ASP A 124 -4.08 13.40 -18.14
CA ASP A 124 -2.75 12.79 -18.16
C ASP A 124 -2.83 11.31 -18.56
N GLU A 125 -2.14 10.97 -19.65
CA GLU A 125 -2.06 9.62 -20.22
C GLU A 125 -0.69 8.97 -20.01
N THR A 126 0.24 9.65 -19.30
CA THR A 126 1.61 9.15 -19.13
C THR A 126 1.71 7.87 -18.30
N GLY A 127 0.71 7.60 -17.45
CA GLY A 127 0.72 6.47 -16.51
C GLY A 127 1.82 6.59 -15.45
N ARG A 128 2.32 7.80 -15.18
CA ARG A 128 3.40 8.06 -14.23
C ARG A 128 2.87 8.67 -12.94
N GLU A 129 3.55 8.35 -11.84
CA GLU A 129 3.22 8.95 -10.55
C GLU A 129 3.61 10.43 -10.50
N LEU A 130 2.72 11.25 -9.97
CA LEU A 130 2.94 12.68 -9.75
C LEU A 130 4.06 12.89 -8.71
N ALA A 131 4.89 13.92 -8.94
CA ALA A 131 5.95 14.30 -8.02
C ALA A 131 5.39 15.01 -6.77
N GLN A 132 6.17 14.98 -5.69
CA GLN A 132 5.87 15.73 -4.47
C GLN A 132 6.00 17.24 -4.69
N GLY A 133 5.27 18.01 -3.90
CA GLY A 133 5.28 19.47 -3.90
C GLY A 133 4.40 20.12 -4.97
N LEU A 134 3.70 19.34 -5.79
CA LEU A 134 2.74 19.86 -6.77
C LEU A 134 1.53 20.49 -6.06
N ASP A 135 1.06 21.64 -6.58
CA ASP A 135 -0.25 22.18 -6.23
C ASP A 135 -1.36 21.36 -6.89
N VAL A 136 -2.19 20.72 -6.08
CA VAL A 136 -3.24 19.85 -6.58
C VAL A 136 -4.55 20.04 -5.83
N THR A 137 -5.65 19.78 -6.53
CA THR A 137 -6.98 19.58 -5.94
C THR A 137 -7.38 18.12 -6.07
N LEU A 138 -7.70 17.47 -4.95
CA LEU A 138 -8.30 16.14 -4.92
C LEU A 138 -9.82 16.29 -5.03
N VAL A 139 -10.43 15.59 -5.98
CA VAL A 139 -11.88 15.54 -6.16
C VAL A 139 -12.41 14.25 -5.55
N LEU A 140 -13.14 14.42 -4.45
CA LEU A 140 -13.64 13.34 -3.60
C LEU A 140 -15.11 13.10 -3.88
N ARG A 141 -15.48 11.92 -4.34
CA ARG A 141 -16.88 11.54 -4.56
C ARG A 141 -17.42 10.74 -3.40
N VAL A 142 -18.59 11.14 -2.89
CA VAL A 142 -19.32 10.39 -1.87
C VAL A 142 -19.95 9.15 -2.50
N TYR A 143 -19.77 7.99 -1.89
CA TYR A 143 -20.41 6.74 -2.32
C TYR A 143 -20.95 5.94 -1.14
N LYS A 144 -21.97 5.13 -1.39
CA LYS A 144 -22.49 4.17 -0.40
C LYS A 144 -21.94 2.76 -0.68
N PRO A 145 -21.17 2.17 0.26
CA PRO A 145 -20.80 0.77 0.15
C PRO A 145 -22.06 -0.11 0.31
N LYS A 146 -22.12 -1.22 -0.43
CA LYS A 146 -23.31 -2.09 -0.50
C LYS A 146 -23.79 -2.58 0.88
N ASP A 147 -22.86 -2.89 1.78
CA ASP A 147 -23.15 -3.55 3.07
C ASP A 147 -22.88 -2.65 4.29
N PHE A 148 -22.76 -1.33 4.09
CA PHE A 148 -22.43 -0.40 5.16
C PHE A 148 -23.40 0.78 5.19
N ASN A 149 -23.86 1.16 6.39
CA ASN A 149 -24.72 2.33 6.57
C ASN A 149 -23.96 3.65 6.33
N ASN A 150 -22.66 3.67 6.65
CA ASN A 150 -21.82 4.85 6.47
C ASN A 150 -21.40 5.00 5.02
N ARG A 151 -21.41 6.24 4.52
CA ARG A 151 -20.89 6.57 3.20
C ARG A 151 -19.37 6.72 3.29
N GLY A 152 -18.70 6.38 2.19
CA GLY A 152 -17.27 6.57 2.01
C GLY A 152 -16.98 7.72 1.05
N LEU A 153 -15.71 8.11 1.01
CA LEU A 153 -15.15 9.00 0.00
C LEU A 153 -14.25 8.20 -0.92
N ALA A 154 -14.42 8.38 -2.22
CA ALA A 154 -13.53 7.85 -3.24
C ALA A 154 -12.77 8.99 -3.90
N LEU A 155 -11.49 8.80 -4.17
CA LEU A 155 -10.72 9.73 -5.00
C LEU A 155 -11.09 9.47 -6.46
N ASP A 156 -11.87 10.38 -7.06
CA ASP A 156 -12.34 10.21 -8.44
C ASP A 156 -11.40 10.94 -9.42
N GLN A 157 -10.88 12.12 -9.03
CA GLN A 157 -9.97 12.92 -9.86
C GLN A 157 -8.90 13.63 -9.03
N VAL A 158 -7.80 13.97 -9.70
CA VAL A 158 -6.71 14.83 -9.19
C VAL A 158 -6.43 15.89 -10.23
N ILE A 159 -6.59 17.16 -9.86
CA ILE A 159 -6.36 18.31 -10.73
C ILE A 159 -5.02 18.94 -10.35
N VAL A 160 -4.10 19.08 -11.29
CA VAL A 160 -2.78 19.70 -11.08
C VAL A 160 -2.84 21.16 -11.55
N HIS A 161 -2.50 22.12 -10.70
CA HIS A 161 -2.62 23.56 -11.00
C HIS A 161 -1.32 24.22 -11.48
N GLU A 162 -0.26 23.44 -11.68
CA GLU A 162 1.04 23.89 -12.15
C GLU A 162 1.59 22.93 -13.21
N ALA A 163 2.73 23.26 -13.80
CA ALA A 163 3.39 22.37 -14.77
C ALA A 163 3.62 20.98 -14.14
N PRO A 164 3.13 19.88 -14.77
CA PRO A 164 3.19 18.57 -14.16
C PRO A 164 4.64 18.11 -14.01
N ARG A 165 4.93 17.53 -12.85
CA ARG A 165 6.22 16.90 -12.55
C ARG A 165 5.94 15.47 -12.13
N TYR A 166 6.81 14.56 -12.53
CA TYR A 166 6.64 13.13 -12.28
C TYR A 166 7.73 12.58 -11.41
N HIS A 167 7.38 11.61 -10.55
CA HIS A 167 8.34 10.87 -9.78
C HIS A 167 9.35 10.18 -10.72
N LYS A 168 10.64 10.40 -10.47
CA LYS A 168 11.72 9.71 -11.18
C LYS A 168 11.93 8.36 -10.50
N ALA A 169 11.61 7.26 -11.18
CA ALA A 169 11.91 5.93 -10.66
C ALA A 169 13.41 5.85 -10.34
N PHE A 170 13.73 5.58 -9.07
CA PHE A 170 15.10 5.45 -8.56
C PHE A 170 16.00 6.67 -8.79
N GLY A 171 15.42 7.87 -8.96
CA GLY A 171 16.19 9.10 -9.23
C GLY A 171 16.83 9.15 -10.62
N VAL A 172 16.55 8.19 -11.49
CA VAL A 172 17.18 8.11 -12.83
C VAL A 172 16.38 8.94 -13.82
N ASP A 173 17.04 9.95 -14.37
CA ASP A 173 16.51 10.75 -15.47
C ASP A 173 16.87 10.08 -16.81
N GLN A 174 15.98 9.23 -17.30
CA GLN A 174 16.20 8.53 -18.58
C GLN A 174 16.39 9.49 -19.76
N ALA A 175 15.73 10.65 -19.76
CA ALA A 175 15.89 11.63 -20.82
C ALA A 175 17.28 12.27 -20.77
N ALA A 176 17.77 12.62 -19.57
CA ALA A 176 19.14 13.13 -19.40
C ALA A 176 20.21 12.07 -19.72
N LEU A 177 19.96 10.80 -19.40
CA LEU A 177 20.85 9.69 -19.78
C LEU A 177 20.87 9.49 -21.30
N ALA A 178 19.71 9.46 -21.95
CA ALA A 178 19.60 9.32 -23.39
C ALA A 178 20.25 10.51 -24.14
N ALA A 179 20.08 11.74 -23.64
CA ALA A 179 20.75 12.93 -24.18
C ALA A 179 22.28 12.86 -24.08
N ARG A 180 22.82 12.01 -23.18
CA ARG A 180 24.25 11.72 -23.03
C ARG A 180 24.68 10.42 -23.72
N GLY A 181 23.80 9.82 -24.53
CA GLY A 181 24.06 8.56 -25.23
C GLY A 181 24.00 7.31 -24.35
N ILE A 182 23.50 7.41 -23.11
CA ILE A 182 23.38 6.29 -22.17
C ILE A 182 21.96 5.72 -22.27
N VAL A 183 21.83 4.57 -22.92
CA VAL A 183 20.58 3.81 -22.99
C VAL A 183 20.62 2.67 -21.99
N LEU A 184 19.70 2.67 -21.03
CA LEU A 184 19.62 1.62 -20.02
C LEU A 184 18.89 0.40 -20.58
N ASN A 185 19.51 -0.76 -20.46
CA ASN A 185 18.84 -2.03 -20.72
C ASN A 185 17.99 -2.41 -19.50
N GLY A 186 16.70 -2.06 -19.55
CA GLY A 186 15.73 -2.31 -18.49
C GLY A 186 15.63 -1.17 -17.47
N THR A 187 14.66 -1.28 -16.56
CA THR A 187 14.45 -0.29 -15.50
C THR A 187 15.59 -0.39 -14.48
N PRO A 188 16.34 0.70 -14.20
CA PRO A 188 17.40 0.68 -13.22
C PRO A 188 16.84 0.30 -11.85
N ARG A 189 17.52 -0.61 -11.13
CA ARG A 189 17.14 -1.03 -9.78
C ARG A 189 18.32 -0.85 -8.84
N PRO A 190 18.13 -0.28 -7.64
CA PRO A 190 19.17 -0.27 -6.63
C PRO A 190 19.47 -1.70 -6.21
N VAL A 191 20.75 -2.05 -6.16
CA VAL A 191 21.21 -3.30 -5.55
C VAL A 191 21.48 -3.02 -4.08
N GLN A 192 20.83 -3.77 -3.20
CA GLN A 192 21.06 -3.66 -1.76
C GLN A 192 22.53 -4.03 -1.47
N ALA A 193 23.27 -3.15 -0.78
CA ALA A 193 24.60 -3.50 -0.32
C ALA A 193 24.50 -4.70 0.64
N ALA A 194 25.23 -5.78 0.34
CA ALA A 194 25.37 -6.88 1.28
C ALA A 194 26.11 -6.36 2.53
N PRO A 195 25.69 -6.73 3.75
CA PRO A 195 26.45 -6.38 4.94
C PRO A 195 27.86 -6.94 4.80
N ALA A 196 28.86 -6.13 5.09
CA ALA A 196 30.25 -6.56 5.10
C ALA A 196 30.39 -7.72 6.09
N SER A 197 30.55 -8.93 5.57
CA SER A 197 31.04 -10.05 6.37
C SER A 197 32.43 -9.65 6.82
N ALA A 198 32.63 -9.49 8.13
CA ALA A 198 33.91 -9.14 8.70
C ALA A 198 34.92 -10.25 8.39
N ALA A 199 35.71 -10.07 7.34
CA ALA A 199 36.92 -10.85 7.12
C ALA A 199 37.94 -10.46 8.21
N PRO A 200 38.71 -11.42 8.76
CA PRO A 200 39.65 -11.16 9.83
C PRO A 200 40.72 -10.16 9.39
N ALA A 201 41.05 -9.23 10.28
CA ALA A 201 42.02 -8.17 10.06
C ALA A 201 43.42 -8.75 9.78
N THR A 202 43.84 -8.71 8.52
CA THR A 202 45.24 -8.87 8.15
C THR A 202 45.88 -7.49 8.14
N ALA A 203 46.98 -7.35 8.88
CA ALA A 203 47.67 -6.10 9.18
C ALA A 203 47.99 -5.26 7.92
N LEU A 204 47.64 -3.97 7.98
CA LEU A 204 47.97 -2.94 6.99
C LEU A 204 49.45 -2.53 7.14
N PRO A 205 50.22 -2.37 6.05
CA PRO A 205 51.41 -1.53 6.09
C PRO A 205 50.98 -0.05 6.11
N VAL A 206 51.59 0.71 7.01
CA VAL A 206 51.39 2.15 7.21
C VAL A 206 51.64 2.91 5.90
N ALA A 207 50.63 3.66 5.44
CA ALA A 207 50.78 4.64 4.37
C ALA A 207 50.84 6.05 4.99
N THR A 208 51.86 6.79 4.59
CA THR A 208 52.17 8.17 4.99
C THR A 208 51.03 9.12 4.64
N GLU A 209 50.69 10.01 5.58
CA GLU A 209 49.70 11.07 5.42
C GLU A 209 50.12 12.06 4.32
N VAL A 210 49.18 12.40 3.44
CA VAL A 210 49.27 13.58 2.58
C VAL A 210 47.97 14.37 2.73
N GLU A 211 48.14 15.62 3.12
CA GLU A 211 47.14 16.65 3.40
C GLU A 211 46.44 17.09 2.10
N ASP A 212 45.25 16.53 1.84
CA ASP A 212 44.06 17.22 1.28
C ASP A 212 42.95 16.20 0.95
N GLY A 213 42.15 15.88 1.97
CA GLY A 213 40.69 15.91 1.90
C GLY A 213 39.86 15.03 0.95
N LEU A 214 40.41 14.23 0.03
CA LEU A 214 39.63 13.30 -0.81
C LEU A 214 40.44 12.03 -1.14
N SER A 215 40.27 10.99 -0.32
CA SER A 215 40.91 9.68 -0.55
C SER A 215 40.25 8.93 -1.71
N PHE A 216 40.96 8.77 -2.82
CA PHE A 216 40.61 7.83 -3.88
C PHE A 216 41.26 6.46 -3.59
N PRO A 217 40.53 5.33 -3.73
CA PRO A 217 41.15 4.01 -3.65
C PRO A 217 42.15 3.86 -4.82
N ALA A 218 43.40 3.52 -4.48
CA ALA A 218 44.43 3.25 -5.48
C ALA A 218 44.04 2.04 -6.37
N PRO A 219 44.29 2.08 -7.68
CA PRO A 219 44.05 0.95 -8.56
C PRO A 219 44.92 -0.23 -8.13
N GLN A 220 44.29 -1.37 -7.82
CA GLN A 220 45.01 -2.60 -7.53
C GLN A 220 45.70 -3.13 -8.80
N PRO A 221 46.92 -3.69 -8.68
CA PRO A 221 47.60 -4.30 -9.81
C PRO A 221 46.80 -5.50 -10.33
N VAL A 222 46.51 -5.47 -11.63
CA VAL A 222 45.94 -6.56 -12.41
C VAL A 222 46.87 -7.78 -12.38
N SER A 223 46.42 -8.86 -11.74
CA SER A 223 47.04 -10.17 -11.84
C SER A 223 46.88 -10.73 -13.27
N ALA A 224 47.98 -11.15 -13.87
CA ALA A 224 48.08 -11.68 -15.22
C ALA A 224 47.23 -12.95 -15.46
N PRO A 225 46.83 -13.24 -16.72
CA PRO A 225 45.96 -14.37 -17.05
C PRO A 225 46.70 -15.71 -16.97
N VAL A 226 46.12 -16.68 -16.26
CA VAL A 226 46.55 -18.09 -16.28
C VAL A 226 45.82 -18.82 -17.41
N ALA A 227 46.59 -19.57 -18.18
CA ALA A 227 46.26 -20.16 -19.46
C ALA A 227 45.19 -21.26 -19.43
N VAL A 228 44.63 -21.44 -20.63
CA VAL A 228 43.60 -22.37 -21.09
C VAL A 228 43.98 -23.84 -20.87
N ALA A 229 43.05 -24.64 -20.35
CA ALA A 229 43.06 -26.09 -20.52
C ALA A 229 41.71 -26.54 -21.07
N SER A 230 41.69 -26.73 -22.39
CA SER A 230 40.61 -27.35 -23.16
C SER A 230 40.55 -28.84 -22.84
N GLN A 231 39.38 -29.37 -22.43
CA GLN A 231 39.02 -30.76 -22.73
C GLN A 231 37.51 -30.86 -23.00
N VAL A 232 37.21 -31.09 -24.27
CA VAL A 232 35.93 -31.54 -24.80
C VAL A 232 36.03 -33.06 -24.92
N PRO A 233 35.03 -33.85 -24.49
CA PRO A 233 34.79 -35.14 -25.09
C PRO A 233 33.53 -35.07 -25.96
N VAL A 234 33.74 -35.24 -27.26
CA VAL A 234 32.72 -35.61 -28.23
C VAL A 234 32.46 -37.10 -28.07
N GLN A 235 31.21 -37.52 -27.86
CA GLN A 235 30.80 -38.89 -28.16
C GLN A 235 29.46 -38.89 -28.90
N THR A 236 29.43 -39.73 -29.93
CA THR A 236 28.54 -39.79 -31.09
C THR A 236 27.29 -40.64 -30.87
N ALA A 237 26.20 -40.17 -31.47
CA ALA A 237 25.17 -40.90 -32.25
C ALA A 237 24.38 -42.08 -31.64
N SER A 238 23.05 -41.94 -31.57
CA SER A 238 22.05 -42.57 -32.47
C SER A 238 20.65 -42.65 -31.83
N ALA A 239 19.62 -42.47 -32.63
CA ALA A 239 18.20 -42.48 -32.27
C ALA A 239 17.59 -43.89 -32.24
N THR A 240 16.56 -44.13 -31.42
CA THR A 240 15.35 -44.94 -31.76
C THR A 240 14.25 -44.86 -30.69
N VAL A 241 13.05 -44.52 -31.16
CA VAL A 241 11.66 -44.95 -30.87
C VAL A 241 11.27 -45.73 -29.58
N ALA A 242 10.12 -45.27 -29.04
CA ALA A 242 8.93 -46.02 -28.57
C ALA A 242 8.85 -46.70 -27.18
N ASP A 243 7.74 -46.35 -26.54
CA ASP A 243 6.80 -47.15 -25.72
C ASP A 243 6.98 -47.34 -24.20
N ALA A 244 5.85 -47.16 -23.50
CA ALA A 244 5.55 -47.64 -22.14
C ALA A 244 5.21 -49.16 -22.21
N PRO A 245 4.94 -49.95 -21.13
CA PRO A 245 4.51 -49.59 -19.77
C PRO A 245 5.00 -50.50 -18.58
N THR A 246 4.52 -50.15 -17.36
CA THR A 246 4.20 -50.99 -16.17
C THR A 246 5.24 -51.67 -15.25
N SER A 247 4.95 -51.53 -13.94
CA SER A 247 5.13 -52.46 -12.79
C SER A 247 6.32 -52.31 -11.81
N ALA A 248 6.00 -51.64 -10.68
CA ALA A 248 6.19 -52.04 -9.27
C ALA A 248 7.43 -52.85 -8.80
N ALA A 249 8.18 -52.30 -7.82
CA ALA A 249 8.33 -52.82 -6.44
C ALA A 249 9.29 -51.94 -5.59
N ALA A 250 8.93 -51.73 -4.31
CA ALA A 250 9.55 -50.89 -3.26
C ALA A 250 10.79 -51.57 -2.58
N PRO A 251 11.60 -50.95 -1.66
CA PRO A 251 11.17 -50.12 -0.51
C PRO A 251 12.07 -48.93 -0.06
N ALA A 252 11.51 -48.16 0.90
CA ALA A 252 12.13 -47.33 1.96
C ALA A 252 12.29 -45.79 1.79
N LEU A 253 11.31 -45.09 2.41
CA LEU A 253 11.38 -43.89 3.28
C LEU A 253 12.00 -42.58 2.75
N ASP A 254 11.16 -41.61 2.37
CA ASP A 254 11.15 -40.29 3.02
C ASP A 254 9.89 -39.47 2.65
N GLN A 255 9.28 -38.87 3.67
CA GLN A 255 7.92 -38.35 3.69
C GLN A 255 7.73 -37.10 2.79
N LYS A 256 7.01 -37.25 1.68
CA LYS A 256 6.26 -36.18 1.02
C LYS A 256 4.78 -36.34 1.38
N GLU A 257 4.33 -35.63 2.42
CA GLU A 257 2.91 -35.44 2.70
C GLU A 257 2.32 -34.63 1.54
N THR A 258 1.34 -35.17 0.82
CA THR A 258 0.72 -34.47 -0.32
C THR A 258 -0.22 -33.36 0.20
N LEU A 259 -0.41 -32.31 -0.59
CA LEU A 259 -1.23 -31.14 -0.21
C LEU A 259 -2.66 -31.52 0.24
N GLU A 260 -3.23 -32.59 -0.33
CA GLU A 260 -4.54 -33.11 0.06
C GLU A 260 -4.55 -33.75 1.46
N GLN A 261 -3.47 -34.44 1.86
CA GLN A 261 -3.36 -35.01 3.20
C GLN A 261 -3.19 -33.92 4.26
N LYS A 262 -2.46 -32.86 3.93
CA LYS A 262 -2.32 -31.68 4.79
C LYS A 262 -3.66 -30.95 4.99
N LEU A 263 -4.48 -30.86 3.94
CA LEU A 263 -5.80 -30.25 4.00
C LEU A 263 -6.76 -31.09 4.87
N ALA A 264 -6.79 -32.41 4.67
CA ALA A 264 -7.62 -33.30 5.47
C ALA A 264 -7.25 -33.30 6.97
N ARG A 265 -5.96 -33.17 7.30
CA ARG A 265 -5.50 -33.05 8.69
C ARG A 265 -5.91 -31.73 9.33
N LEU A 266 -5.75 -30.61 8.62
CA LEU A 266 -6.16 -29.29 9.09
C LEU A 266 -7.68 -29.18 9.27
N GLU A 267 -8.47 -29.84 8.43
CA GLU A 267 -9.93 -29.90 8.57
C GLU A 267 -10.35 -30.75 9.79
N ALA A 268 -9.69 -31.89 10.02
CA ALA A 268 -9.94 -32.72 11.20
C ALA A 268 -9.55 -32.02 12.52
N GLU A 269 -8.45 -31.26 12.53
CA GLU A 269 -7.98 -30.49 13.68
C GLU A 269 -8.91 -29.28 13.99
N ASN A 270 -9.42 -28.62 12.95
CA ASN A 270 -10.41 -27.55 13.15
C ASN A 270 -11.79 -28.07 13.59
N ALA A 271 -12.15 -29.30 13.19
CA ALA A 271 -13.38 -29.93 13.66
C ALA A 271 -13.30 -30.30 15.15
N SER A 272 -12.17 -30.82 15.63
CA SER A 272 -11.99 -31.18 17.04
C SER A 272 -11.93 -29.96 17.97
N LEU A 273 -11.43 -28.82 17.49
CA LEU A 273 -11.40 -27.57 18.24
C LEU A 273 -12.78 -26.88 18.34
N LYS A 274 -13.72 -27.18 17.45
CA LYS A 274 -15.10 -26.65 17.53
C LYS A 274 -15.95 -27.35 18.59
N ASP A 275 -15.66 -28.61 18.93
CA ASP A 275 -16.40 -29.38 19.94
C ASP A 275 -15.84 -29.21 21.37
N ALA A 276 -14.66 -28.63 21.55
CA ALA A 276 -14.04 -28.43 22.87
C ALA A 276 -14.46 -27.13 23.57
N GLY A 277 -15.34 -26.32 22.97
CA GLY A 277 -15.70 -24.99 23.44
C GLY A 277 -17.11 -24.87 24.03
N SER A 278 -17.50 -25.72 24.99
CA SER A 278 -18.72 -25.45 25.78
C SER A 278 -18.72 -26.18 27.13
N ALA A 279 -18.30 -25.51 28.21
CA ALA A 279 -18.62 -25.89 29.60
C ALA A 279 -18.21 -24.80 30.62
N VAL A 280 -19.06 -23.79 30.85
CA VAL A 280 -19.43 -23.17 32.16
C VAL A 280 -20.76 -22.42 31.90
N GLY A 281 -21.94 -23.04 32.08
CA GLY A 281 -22.84 -22.94 33.25
C GLY A 281 -23.46 -21.54 33.43
N ALA A 282 -24.77 -21.25 33.52
CA ALA A 282 -26.06 -21.97 33.58
C ALA A 282 -27.18 -20.86 33.60
N PRO A 283 -28.51 -21.13 33.64
CA PRO A 283 -29.30 -22.26 33.16
C PRO A 283 -30.37 -21.86 32.11
N ALA A 284 -30.85 -22.86 31.36
CA ALA A 284 -32.14 -22.85 30.67
C ALA A 284 -33.27 -23.06 31.71
N ALA A 285 -34.58 -22.88 31.50
CA ALA A 285 -35.44 -22.68 30.35
C ALA A 285 -36.81 -22.21 30.91
N THR A 286 -37.65 -21.56 30.10
CA THR A 286 -39.03 -21.97 29.76
C THR A 286 -39.84 -20.77 29.29
N ASP A 287 -40.22 -20.79 28.02
CA ASP A 287 -41.48 -20.21 27.56
C ASP A 287 -42.49 -21.37 27.60
N PRO A 288 -43.74 -21.19 28.07
CA PRO A 288 -44.77 -20.89 27.07
C PRO A 288 -46.01 -20.12 27.61
N GLY A 289 -46.49 -19.17 26.81
CA GLY A 289 -47.91 -19.06 26.45
C GLY A 289 -48.95 -18.61 27.50
N ASN A 290 -49.72 -17.61 27.05
CA ASN A 290 -51.15 -17.40 27.35
C ASN A 290 -51.52 -16.55 28.59
N GLY A 291 -52.32 -15.51 28.34
CA GLY A 291 -53.30 -15.00 29.30
C GLY A 291 -53.02 -13.63 29.93
N SER A 292 -53.81 -12.64 29.49
CA SER A 292 -54.55 -11.70 30.35
C SER A 292 -53.78 -10.80 31.33
N GLY A 293 -53.93 -9.46 31.18
CA GLY A 293 -53.79 -8.52 32.32
C GLY A 293 -54.86 -8.79 33.40
N PRO A 294 -54.98 -8.00 34.51
CA PRO A 294 -54.42 -6.67 34.80
C PRO A 294 -53.81 -6.54 36.23
N ALA A 295 -53.58 -5.27 36.67
CA ALA A 295 -53.38 -4.74 38.05
C ALA A 295 -51.99 -4.08 38.25
N GLN A 296 -51.90 -2.75 38.31
CA GLN A 296 -52.13 -1.89 39.49
C GLN A 296 -51.29 -2.27 40.72
N GLN A 297 -50.27 -1.47 41.04
CA GLN A 297 -50.14 -0.65 42.27
C GLN A 297 -48.68 -0.18 42.43
N ALA A 298 -48.47 1.14 42.44
CA ALA A 298 -48.21 1.98 43.63
C ALA A 298 -46.79 1.80 44.16
N GLY A 299 -45.95 2.84 44.01
CA GLY A 299 -45.36 3.57 45.16
C GLY A 299 -44.13 2.81 45.68
N ILE A 300 -42.96 3.41 45.91
CA ILE A 300 -42.68 4.29 47.05
C ILE A 300 -41.45 5.15 46.68
N THR A 301 -41.57 6.45 46.90
CA THR A 301 -40.48 7.43 47.05
C THR A 301 -39.70 7.19 48.35
N TYR A 302 -38.40 7.44 48.36
CA TYR A 302 -37.75 8.07 49.54
C TYR A 302 -36.64 9.03 49.09
N GLN A 303 -36.74 10.28 49.57
CA GLN A 303 -35.74 11.33 49.53
C GLN A 303 -34.67 11.09 50.60
N SER A 304 -33.43 11.48 50.34
CA SER A 304 -32.73 12.59 51.02
C SER A 304 -31.55 13.04 50.18
#